data_AF-A0A0F6TBS9-F1
#
_entry.id   AF-A0A0F6TBS9-F1
#
_cell.length_a   1.000
_cell.length_b   1.000
_cell.length_c   1.000
_cell.angle_alpha   90.00
_cell.angle_beta   90.00
_cell.angle_gamma   90.00
#
_symmetry.space_group_name_H-M   'P 1'
#
loop_
_entity.id
_entity.type
_entity.pdbx_description
1 polymer ?
#
loop_
_entity_poly.entity_id
_entity_poly.type
_entity_poly.pdbx_seq_one_letter_code
_entity_poly.pdbx_strand_id
1 'polypeptide(L)'
;MANPFSKGWKYMMSSFDQKIDENADPKVQIKQAVDAAKKQHQQITEQAAEIIGNKKQLQIRLDRLVKSQEDYQNQTRRALELAEQSDDPQKASEYNQAAEVVASQLVAVEQELEDTKQQYAAAEQAAEQAQAQQKESEARLKEQLAQVSQLEAQADQAAMQEQNAKAMDSMNELKPDDSVPTLDSVRAKIEQRYTTSLGQQEIHQASGGDRIQEISAAGNDMKATARLDAIRSEMQQSKQLESGADSIENDAVQDALNEVKNDTNDEK
;
A
#
# COMPACT_ATOMS: atom_id res chain seq x y z
N MET A 1 -14.19 -38.28 -7.80
CA MET A 1 -13.13 -38.26 -8.84
C MET A 1 -12.20 -37.10 -8.52
N ALA A 2 -10.92 -37.38 -8.25
CA ALA A 2 -9.95 -36.36 -7.88
C ALA A 2 -9.37 -35.69 -9.13
N ASN A 3 -9.57 -34.37 -9.28
CA ASN A 3 -9.05 -33.60 -10.40
C ASN A 3 -7.51 -33.49 -10.31
N PRO A 4 -6.75 -33.96 -11.32
CA PRO A 4 -5.29 -33.88 -11.32
C PRO A 4 -4.73 -32.48 -11.70
N PHE A 5 -5.58 -31.52 -12.06
CA PHE A 5 -5.15 -30.21 -12.56
C PHE A 5 -4.87 -29.14 -11.49
N SER A 6 -5.39 -29.26 -10.26
CA SER A 6 -5.19 -28.23 -9.22
C SER A 6 -3.88 -28.39 -8.43
N LYS A 7 -3.19 -29.52 -8.56
CA LYS A 7 -1.92 -29.78 -7.87
C LYS A 7 -0.70 -29.24 -8.63
N GLY A 8 -0.79 -29.06 -9.95
CA GLY A 8 0.29 -28.46 -10.75
C GLY A 8 0.46 -26.95 -10.51
N TRP A 9 -0.64 -26.22 -10.30
CA TRP A 9 -0.59 -24.76 -10.08
C TRP A 9 0.00 -24.40 -8.71
N LYS A 10 -0.22 -25.24 -7.70
CA LYS A 10 0.31 -25.04 -6.34
C LYS A 10 1.82 -25.23 -6.25
N TYR A 11 2.39 -26.16 -7.03
CA TYR A 11 3.85 -26.31 -7.16
C TYR A 11 4.48 -25.23 -8.04
N MET A 12 3.74 -24.68 -9.01
CA MET A 12 4.22 -23.57 -9.83
C MET A 12 4.23 -22.24 -9.04
N MET A 13 3.24 -22.01 -8.16
CA MET A 13 3.29 -20.89 -7.20
C MET A 13 4.32 -21.12 -6.10
N SER A 14 4.44 -22.32 -5.52
CA SER A 14 5.42 -22.52 -4.43
C SER A 14 6.87 -22.47 -4.91
N SER A 15 7.15 -22.82 -6.17
CA SER A 15 8.49 -22.65 -6.76
C SER A 15 8.78 -21.23 -7.23
N PHE A 16 7.75 -20.36 -7.32
CA PHE A 16 7.90 -18.93 -7.55
C PHE A 16 8.02 -18.15 -6.22
N ASP A 17 7.25 -18.52 -5.19
CA ASP A 17 7.29 -17.89 -3.86
C ASP A 17 8.58 -18.22 -3.08
N GLN A 18 9.11 -19.44 -3.21
CA GLN A 18 10.29 -19.87 -2.44
C GLN A 18 11.63 -19.33 -2.99
N LYS A 19 11.59 -18.50 -4.04
CA LYS A 19 12.74 -17.76 -4.59
C LYS A 19 12.59 -16.24 -4.53
N ILE A 20 11.46 -15.73 -4.02
CA ILE A 20 11.21 -14.29 -3.91
C ILE A 20 11.46 -13.77 -2.49
N ASP A 21 11.45 -14.66 -1.48
CA ASP A 21 11.63 -14.25 -0.09
C ASP A 21 13.08 -14.40 0.39
N GLU A 22 13.52 -13.40 1.15
CA GLU A 22 14.75 -13.27 1.97
C GLU A 22 16.03 -12.62 1.40
N ASN A 23 16.17 -12.35 0.09
CA ASN A 23 17.28 -11.48 -0.37
C ASN A 23 16.98 -10.81 -1.72
N ALA A 24 15.89 -10.04 -1.81
CA ALA A 24 15.61 -9.26 -3.02
C ALA A 24 16.81 -8.37 -3.33
N ASP A 25 17.49 -8.65 -4.44
CA ASP A 25 18.63 -7.88 -4.96
C ASP A 25 18.33 -6.38 -4.77
N PRO A 26 19.23 -5.61 -4.11
CA PRO A 26 19.05 -4.18 -3.90
C PRO A 26 18.54 -3.43 -5.14
N LYS A 27 18.92 -3.89 -6.34
CA LYS A 27 18.43 -3.35 -7.62
C LYS A 27 16.92 -3.49 -7.83
N VAL A 28 16.33 -4.61 -7.42
CA VAL A 28 14.88 -4.83 -7.54
C VAL A 28 14.11 -3.89 -6.61
N GLN A 29 14.60 -3.71 -5.38
CA GLN A 29 13.99 -2.79 -4.41
C GLN A 29 14.09 -1.33 -4.89
N ILE A 30 15.25 -0.94 -5.43
CA ILE A 30 15.46 0.37 -6.04
C ILE A 30 14.48 0.61 -7.18
N LYS A 31 14.32 -0.37 -8.08
CA LYS A 31 13.38 -0.27 -9.20
C LYS A 31 11.92 -0.13 -8.73
N GLN A 32 11.52 -0.93 -7.74
CA GLN A 32 10.18 -0.81 -7.15
C GLN A 32 9.93 0.57 -6.53
N ALA A 33 10.94 1.13 -5.84
CA ALA A 33 10.86 2.47 -5.28
C ALA A 33 10.72 3.55 -6.37
N VAL A 34 11.47 3.43 -7.48
CA VAL A 34 11.34 4.33 -8.64
C VAL A 34 9.95 4.26 -9.26
N ASP A 35 9.43 3.05 -9.48
CA ASP A 35 8.13 2.86 -10.11
C ASP A 35 7.00 3.40 -9.20
N ALA A 36 7.11 3.19 -7.88
CA ALA A 36 6.19 3.77 -6.91
C ALA A 36 6.23 5.31 -6.90
N ALA A 37 7.43 5.91 -6.91
CA ALA A 37 7.62 7.35 -6.95
C ALA A 37 7.04 7.98 -8.23
N LYS A 38 7.32 7.36 -9.39
CA LYS A 38 6.75 7.80 -10.68
C LYS A 38 5.23 7.72 -10.68
N LYS A 39 4.66 6.63 -10.17
CA LYS A 39 3.21 6.45 -10.06
C LYS A 39 2.58 7.50 -9.16
N GLN A 40 3.19 7.80 -8.02
CA GLN A 40 2.70 8.87 -7.13
C GLN A 40 2.73 10.24 -7.83
N HIS A 41 3.81 10.56 -8.53
CA HIS A 41 3.90 11.81 -9.30
C HIS A 41 2.84 11.90 -10.40
N GLN A 42 2.60 10.80 -11.12
CA GLN A 42 1.55 10.71 -12.14
C GLN A 42 0.17 10.99 -11.53
N GLN A 43 -0.16 10.34 -10.41
CA GLN A 43 -1.44 10.57 -9.72
C GLN A 43 -1.63 12.02 -9.29
N ILE A 44 -0.60 12.65 -8.71
CA ILE A 44 -0.65 14.07 -8.33
C ILE A 44 -0.84 14.96 -9.57
N THR A 45 -0.16 14.63 -10.67
CA THR A 45 -0.26 15.38 -11.92
C THR A 45 -1.65 15.25 -12.55
N GLU A 46 -2.25 14.07 -12.53
CA GLU A 46 -3.61 13.81 -13.01
C GLU A 46 -4.63 14.60 -12.21
N GLN A 47 -4.56 14.54 -10.87
CA GLN A 47 -5.43 15.32 -9.97
C GLN A 47 -5.28 16.83 -10.21
N ALA A 48 -4.04 17.32 -10.38
CA ALA A 48 -3.81 18.72 -10.69
C ALA A 48 -4.42 19.11 -12.05
N ALA A 49 -4.32 18.25 -13.06
CA ALA A 49 -4.92 18.48 -14.37
C ALA A 49 -6.45 18.57 -14.31
N GLU A 50 -7.11 17.73 -13.50
CA GLU A 50 -8.56 17.78 -13.29
C GLU A 50 -8.99 19.11 -12.65
N ILE A 51 -8.29 19.54 -11.59
CA ILE A 51 -8.59 20.79 -10.87
C ILE A 51 -8.38 22.01 -11.78
N ILE A 52 -7.26 22.05 -12.50
CA ILE A 52 -6.94 23.12 -13.46
C ILE A 52 -7.98 23.11 -14.61
N GLY A 53 -8.39 21.93 -15.06
CA GLY A 53 -9.43 21.74 -16.06
C GLY A 53 -10.77 22.35 -15.62
N ASN A 54 -11.19 22.09 -14.38
CA ASN A 54 -12.40 22.70 -13.81
C ASN A 54 -12.32 24.24 -13.79
N LYS A 55 -11.20 24.82 -13.31
CA LYS A 55 -10.96 26.27 -13.39
C LYS A 55 -11.13 26.79 -14.82
N LYS A 56 -10.59 26.08 -15.81
CA LYS A 56 -10.68 26.49 -17.21
C LYS A 56 -12.11 26.44 -17.75
N GLN A 57 -12.89 25.43 -17.36
CA GLN A 57 -14.30 25.34 -17.72
C GLN A 57 -15.11 26.51 -17.14
N LEU A 58 -14.87 26.86 -15.88
CA LEU A 58 -15.49 28.04 -15.24
C LEU A 58 -15.09 29.34 -15.95
N GLN A 59 -13.82 29.48 -16.36
CA GLN A 59 -13.37 30.63 -17.15
C GLN A 59 -14.16 30.76 -18.46
N ILE A 60 -14.33 29.66 -19.20
CA ILE A 60 -15.09 29.66 -20.46
C ILE A 60 -16.56 30.00 -20.21
N ARG A 61 -17.15 29.52 -19.10
CA ARG A 61 -18.52 29.89 -18.72
C ARG A 61 -18.63 31.38 -18.40
N LEU A 62 -17.70 31.94 -17.62
CA LEU A 62 -17.64 33.37 -17.34
C LEU A 62 -17.60 34.20 -18.62
N ASP A 63 -16.71 33.87 -19.56
CA ASP A 63 -16.57 34.60 -20.82
C ASP A 63 -17.87 34.58 -21.65
N ARG A 64 -18.64 33.49 -21.58
CA ARG A 64 -19.94 33.38 -22.25
C ARG A 64 -21.00 34.23 -21.54
N LEU A 65 -21.07 34.16 -20.21
CA LEU A 65 -22.03 34.93 -19.42
C LEU A 65 -21.82 36.44 -19.57
N VAL A 66 -20.57 36.90 -19.60
CA VAL A 66 -20.24 38.32 -19.86
C VAL A 66 -20.78 38.79 -21.21
N LYS A 67 -20.64 37.97 -22.26
CA LYS A 67 -21.19 38.29 -23.59
C LYS A 67 -22.71 38.30 -23.58
N SER A 68 -23.34 37.30 -22.95
CA SER A 68 -24.79 37.25 -22.82
C SER A 68 -25.34 38.45 -22.03
N GLN A 69 -24.66 38.88 -20.98
CA GLN A 69 -25.00 40.08 -20.23
C GLN A 69 -24.98 41.31 -21.15
N GLU A 70 -23.89 41.51 -21.90
CA GLU A 70 -23.77 42.62 -22.84
C GLU A 70 -24.88 42.60 -23.91
N ASP A 71 -25.16 41.43 -24.48
CA ASP A 71 -26.21 41.25 -25.50
C ASP A 71 -27.59 41.60 -24.94
N TYR A 72 -27.95 41.10 -23.76
CA TYR A 72 -29.25 41.40 -23.13
C TYR A 72 -29.34 42.86 -22.70
N GLN A 73 -28.25 43.46 -22.23
CA GLN A 73 -28.20 44.87 -21.90
C GLN A 73 -28.43 45.74 -23.14
N ASN A 74 -27.79 45.42 -24.27
CA ASN A 74 -27.97 46.12 -25.53
C ASN A 74 -29.39 45.95 -26.09
N GLN A 75 -29.96 44.74 -26.03
CA GLN A 75 -31.35 44.48 -26.43
C GLN A 75 -32.35 45.25 -25.57
N THR A 76 -32.15 45.31 -24.25
CA THR A 76 -32.99 46.07 -23.33
C THR A 76 -32.96 47.55 -23.64
N ARG A 77 -31.75 48.15 -23.80
CA ARG A 77 -31.62 49.57 -24.19
C ARG A 77 -32.32 49.86 -25.51
N ARG A 78 -32.14 49.00 -26.52
CA ARG A 78 -32.77 49.17 -27.83
C ARG A 78 -34.30 49.10 -27.76
N ALA A 79 -34.86 48.21 -26.96
CA ALA A 79 -36.31 48.11 -26.77
C ALA A 79 -36.87 49.39 -26.11
N LEU A 80 -36.17 49.93 -25.11
CA LEU A 80 -36.55 51.21 -24.48
C LEU A 80 -36.43 52.40 -25.45
N GLU A 81 -35.35 52.49 -26.22
CA GLU A 81 -35.17 53.52 -27.25
C GLU A 81 -36.30 53.47 -28.30
N LEU A 82 -36.72 52.27 -28.73
CA LEU A 82 -37.84 52.10 -29.65
C LEU A 82 -39.18 52.49 -29.02
N ALA A 83 -39.38 52.22 -27.73
CA ALA A 83 -40.54 52.66 -26.97
C ALA A 83 -40.63 54.20 -26.93
N GLU A 84 -39.52 54.88 -26.66
CA GLU A 84 -39.43 56.35 -26.59
C GLU A 84 -39.62 57.03 -27.95
N GLN A 85 -39.15 56.40 -29.03
CA GLN A 85 -39.30 56.91 -30.40
C GLN A 85 -40.67 56.65 -31.02
N SER A 86 -41.53 55.85 -30.39
CA SER A 86 -42.81 55.48 -30.97
C SER A 86 -43.87 56.56 -30.73
N ASP A 87 -44.43 57.11 -31.80
CA ASP A 87 -45.56 58.06 -31.74
C ASP A 87 -46.90 57.39 -31.38
N ASP A 88 -46.96 56.05 -31.37
CA ASP A 88 -48.15 55.26 -31.07
C ASP A 88 -48.09 54.69 -29.64
N PRO A 89 -49.02 55.06 -28.73
CA PRO A 89 -48.98 54.64 -27.34
C PRO A 89 -49.13 53.13 -27.15
N GLN A 90 -49.82 52.42 -28.06
CA GLN A 90 -49.93 50.96 -27.96
C GLN A 90 -48.60 50.29 -28.28
N LYS A 91 -47.93 50.72 -29.36
CA LYS A 91 -46.60 50.21 -29.73
C LYS A 91 -45.52 50.54 -28.71
N ALA A 92 -45.55 51.74 -28.14
CA ALA A 92 -44.66 52.10 -27.04
C ALA A 92 -44.84 51.15 -25.84
N SER A 93 -46.09 50.81 -25.50
CA SER A 93 -46.38 49.83 -24.44
C SER A 93 -45.86 48.42 -24.77
N GLU A 94 -45.97 47.96 -26.02
CA GLU A 94 -45.45 46.67 -26.45
C GLU A 94 -43.92 46.60 -26.34
N TYR A 95 -43.21 47.65 -26.77
CA TYR A 95 -41.75 47.71 -26.64
C TYR A 95 -41.30 47.78 -25.18
N ASN A 96 -42.03 48.48 -24.30
CA ASN A 96 -41.75 48.48 -22.86
C ASN A 96 -41.90 47.08 -22.25
N GLN A 97 -42.96 46.35 -22.60
CA GLN A 97 -43.13 44.97 -22.14
C GLN A 97 -42.02 44.05 -22.66
N ALA A 98 -41.59 44.23 -23.92
CA ALA A 98 -40.44 43.50 -24.45
C ALA A 98 -39.15 43.84 -23.67
N ALA A 99 -38.93 45.11 -23.33
CA ALA A 99 -37.80 45.54 -22.51
C ALA A 99 -37.83 44.90 -21.12
N GLU A 100 -38.98 44.82 -20.46
CA GLU A 100 -39.14 44.15 -19.16
C GLU A 100 -38.79 42.66 -19.21
N VAL A 101 -39.19 41.96 -20.27
CA VAL A 101 -38.87 40.53 -20.46
C VAL A 101 -37.37 40.31 -20.68
N VAL A 102 -36.71 41.16 -21.48
CA VAL A 102 -35.27 41.08 -21.73
C VAL A 102 -34.48 41.49 -20.48
N ALA A 103 -34.94 42.51 -19.75
CA ALA A 103 -34.34 42.92 -18.48
C ALA A 103 -34.41 41.82 -17.41
N SER A 104 -35.51 41.07 -17.38
CA SER A 104 -35.64 39.91 -16.48
C SER A 104 -34.60 38.82 -16.81
N GLN A 105 -34.33 38.58 -18.10
CA GLN A 105 -33.26 37.66 -18.53
C GLN A 105 -31.87 38.21 -18.21
N LEU A 106 -31.65 39.53 -18.35
CA LEU A 106 -30.41 40.18 -17.97
C LEU A 106 -30.11 39.94 -16.49
N VAL A 107 -31.08 40.17 -15.60
CA VAL A 107 -30.91 39.95 -14.15
C VAL A 107 -30.56 38.49 -13.85
N ALA A 108 -31.18 37.52 -14.53
CA ALA A 108 -30.86 36.11 -14.36
C ALA A 108 -29.40 35.79 -14.76
N VAL A 109 -28.93 36.33 -15.90
CA VAL A 109 -27.53 36.18 -16.33
C VAL A 109 -26.56 36.85 -15.37
N GLU A 110 -26.90 38.02 -14.84
CA GLU A 110 -26.07 38.74 -13.87
C GLU A 110 -25.89 37.97 -12.56
N GLN A 111 -26.95 37.30 -12.09
CA GLN A 111 -26.88 36.41 -10.93
C GLN A 111 -25.98 35.21 -11.21
N GLU A 112 -26.19 34.51 -12.34
CA GLU A 112 -25.35 33.35 -12.70
C GLU A 112 -23.88 33.75 -12.89
N LEU A 113 -23.63 34.94 -13.44
CA LEU A 113 -22.29 35.49 -13.62
C LEU A 113 -21.60 35.73 -12.28
N GLU A 114 -22.30 36.29 -11.29
CA GLU A 114 -21.75 36.50 -9.95
C GLU A 114 -21.48 35.17 -9.22
N ASP A 115 -22.41 34.22 -9.29
CA ASP A 115 -22.22 32.88 -8.74
C ASP A 115 -21.01 32.16 -9.39
N THR A 116 -20.88 32.27 -10.72
CA THR A 116 -19.76 31.66 -11.45
C THR A 116 -18.43 32.35 -11.11
N LYS A 117 -18.41 33.66 -10.83
CA LYS A 117 -17.19 34.36 -10.39
C LYS A 117 -16.70 33.83 -9.04
N GLN A 118 -17.61 33.61 -8.09
CA GLN A 118 -17.27 33.06 -6.78
C GLN A 118 -16.69 31.64 -6.92
N GLN A 119 -17.33 30.79 -7.74
CA GLN A 119 -16.82 29.45 -8.04
C GLN A 119 -15.44 29.50 -8.74
N TYR A 120 -15.25 30.42 -9.68
CA TYR A 120 -13.98 30.60 -10.37
C TYR A 120 -12.87 31.05 -9.41
N ALA A 121 -13.14 31.98 -8.50
CA ALA A 121 -12.16 32.42 -7.50
C ALA A 121 -11.73 31.27 -6.57
N ALA A 122 -12.67 30.44 -6.13
CA ALA A 122 -12.36 29.24 -5.35
C ALA A 122 -11.55 28.22 -6.17
N ALA A 123 -11.93 27.98 -7.44
CA ALA A 123 -11.22 27.08 -8.33
C ALA A 123 -9.82 27.60 -8.70
N GLU A 124 -9.63 28.92 -8.75
CA GLU A 124 -8.33 29.55 -8.95
C GLU A 124 -7.36 29.24 -7.81
N GLN A 125 -7.79 29.42 -6.56
CA GLN A 125 -6.98 29.04 -5.39
C GLN A 125 -6.66 27.54 -5.37
N ALA A 126 -7.66 26.70 -5.67
CA ALA A 126 -7.45 25.25 -5.73
C ALA A 126 -6.44 24.86 -6.83
N ALA A 127 -6.52 25.50 -8.00
CA ALA A 127 -5.59 25.26 -9.10
C ALA A 127 -4.15 25.71 -8.76
N GLU A 128 -3.98 26.84 -8.07
CA GLU A 128 -2.68 27.30 -7.61
C GLU A 128 -2.05 26.31 -6.62
N GLN A 129 -2.84 25.82 -5.65
CA GLN A 129 -2.39 24.81 -4.70
C GLN A 129 -2.02 23.49 -5.40
N ALA A 130 -2.86 23.03 -6.32
CA ALA A 130 -2.60 21.81 -7.09
C ALA A 130 -1.33 21.94 -7.95
N GLN A 131 -1.11 23.10 -8.57
CA GLN A 131 0.11 23.37 -9.33
C GLN A 131 1.36 23.39 -8.42
N ALA A 132 1.25 23.97 -7.22
CA ALA A 132 2.34 23.95 -6.25
C ALA A 132 2.68 22.52 -5.81
N GLN A 133 1.67 21.70 -5.51
CA GLN A 133 1.84 20.28 -5.14
C GLN A 133 2.45 19.46 -6.27
N GLN A 134 2.03 19.70 -7.53
CA GLN A 134 2.61 19.04 -8.70
C GLN A 134 4.08 19.39 -8.85
N LYS A 135 4.46 20.67 -8.67
CA LYS A 135 5.85 21.12 -8.74
C LYS A 135 6.70 20.54 -7.61
N GLU A 136 6.17 20.48 -6.40
CA GLU A 136 6.83 19.84 -5.26
C GLU A 136 7.02 18.33 -5.49
N SER A 137 6.01 17.66 -6.04
CA SER A 137 6.09 16.26 -6.43
C SER A 137 7.15 16.02 -7.52
N GLU A 138 7.24 16.89 -8.52
CA GLU A 138 8.27 16.81 -9.56
C GLU A 138 9.69 16.97 -8.96
N ALA A 139 9.87 17.93 -8.06
CA ALA A 139 11.13 18.14 -7.36
C ALA A 139 11.53 16.91 -6.53
N ARG A 140 10.59 16.36 -5.74
CA ARG A 140 10.81 15.12 -4.98
C ARG A 140 11.16 13.94 -5.87
N LEU A 141 10.46 13.77 -6.99
CA LEU A 141 10.75 12.71 -7.95
C LEU A 141 12.17 12.84 -8.51
N LYS A 142 12.59 14.05 -8.90
CA LYS A 142 13.98 14.31 -9.36
C LYS A 142 15.01 13.95 -8.29
N GLU A 143 14.77 14.35 -7.04
CA GLU A 143 15.67 14.04 -5.93
C GLU A 143 15.78 12.53 -5.70
N GLN A 144 14.65 11.83 -5.65
CA GLN A 144 14.61 10.37 -5.49
C GLN A 144 15.32 9.65 -6.63
N LEU A 145 15.14 10.08 -7.87
CA LEU A 145 15.83 9.51 -9.03
C LEU A 145 17.35 9.73 -8.96
N ALA A 146 17.81 10.88 -8.46
CA ALA A 146 19.23 11.13 -8.26
C ALA A 146 19.83 10.21 -7.18
N GLN A 147 19.14 10.05 -6.05
CA GLN A 147 19.54 9.13 -4.98
C GLN A 147 19.57 7.67 -5.46
N VAL A 148 18.57 7.26 -6.24
CA VAL A 148 18.51 5.94 -6.86
C VAL A 148 19.71 5.70 -7.76
N SER A 149 20.05 6.63 -8.64
CA SER A 149 21.22 6.48 -9.53
C SER A 149 22.52 6.27 -8.74
N GLN A 150 22.67 6.94 -7.59
CA GLN A 150 23.80 6.71 -6.69
C GLN A 150 23.76 5.33 -6.02
N LEU A 151 22.59 4.87 -5.58
CA LEU A 151 22.41 3.55 -4.97
C LEU A 151 22.63 2.42 -5.98
N GLU A 152 22.20 2.58 -7.23
CA GLU A 152 22.46 1.62 -8.31
C GLU A 152 23.95 1.47 -8.56
N ALA A 153 24.70 2.57 -8.64
CA ALA A 153 26.15 2.53 -8.81
C ALA A 153 26.87 1.82 -7.65
N GLN A 154 26.40 2.02 -6.41
CA GLN A 154 26.93 1.32 -5.24
C GLN A 154 26.58 -0.17 -5.26
N ALA A 155 25.35 -0.52 -5.63
CA ALA A 155 24.91 -1.91 -5.77
C ALA A 155 25.73 -2.64 -6.85
N ASP A 156 26.01 -1.98 -7.98
CA ASP A 156 26.88 -2.51 -9.04
C ASP A 156 28.31 -2.75 -8.54
N GLN A 157 28.88 -1.80 -7.80
CA GLN A 157 30.21 -1.95 -7.23
C GLN A 157 30.27 -3.10 -6.22
N ALA A 158 29.26 -3.23 -5.36
CA ALA A 158 29.17 -4.33 -4.40
C ALA A 158 29.01 -5.68 -5.09
N ALA A 159 28.17 -5.77 -6.12
CA ALA A 159 27.97 -6.99 -6.91
C ALA A 159 29.26 -7.43 -7.63
N MET A 160 30.05 -6.50 -8.18
CA MET A 160 31.36 -6.83 -8.77
C MET A 160 32.34 -7.38 -7.72
N GLN A 161 32.37 -6.80 -6.51
CA GLN A 161 33.22 -7.29 -5.42
C GLN A 161 32.80 -8.69 -4.97
N GLU A 162 31.49 -8.93 -4.85
CA GLU A 162 30.95 -10.24 -4.52
C GLU A 162 31.28 -11.29 -5.59
N GLN A 163 31.14 -10.93 -6.87
CA GLN A 163 31.50 -11.82 -7.98
C GLN A 163 32.99 -12.15 -8.00
N ASN A 164 33.87 -11.17 -7.75
CA ASN A 164 35.31 -11.38 -7.66
C ASN A 164 35.67 -12.25 -6.44
N ALA A 165 35.04 -12.05 -5.29
CA ALA A 165 35.22 -12.88 -4.10
C ALA A 165 34.79 -14.33 -4.36
N LYS A 166 33.62 -14.55 -4.97
CA LYS A 166 33.14 -15.88 -5.38
C LYS A 166 34.08 -16.57 -6.38
N ALA A 167 34.66 -15.82 -7.32
CA ALA A 167 35.64 -16.35 -8.26
C ALA A 167 36.95 -16.78 -7.56
N MET A 168 37.39 -16.01 -6.56
CA MET A 168 38.58 -16.36 -5.75
C MET A 168 38.31 -17.55 -4.81
N ASP A 169 37.12 -17.63 -4.21
CA ASP A 169 36.70 -18.73 -3.34
C ASP A 169 36.62 -20.05 -4.12
N SER A 170 35.98 -20.04 -5.30
CA SER A 170 35.94 -21.20 -6.19
C SER A 170 37.33 -21.62 -6.71
N MET A 171 38.26 -20.68 -6.89
CA MET A 171 39.65 -21.00 -7.20
C MET A 171 40.41 -21.61 -6.00
N ASN A 172 40.05 -21.24 -4.77
CA ASN A 172 40.64 -21.78 -3.55
C ASN A 172 40.09 -23.19 -3.22
N GLU A 173 38.84 -23.48 -3.59
CA GLU A 173 38.26 -24.84 -3.59
C GLU A 173 38.90 -25.78 -4.65
N LEU A 174 39.52 -25.22 -5.70
CA LEU A 174 40.23 -25.97 -6.74
C LEU A 174 41.72 -26.24 -6.43
N LYS A 175 42.23 -25.83 -5.27
CA LYS A 175 43.54 -26.30 -4.80
C LYS A 175 43.47 -27.80 -4.48
N PRO A 176 44.50 -28.60 -4.85
CA PRO A 176 44.50 -30.01 -4.53
C PRO A 176 44.44 -30.19 -3.01
N ASP A 177 43.46 -30.98 -2.59
CA ASP A 177 43.21 -31.38 -1.21
C ASP A 177 44.49 -31.94 -0.56
N ASP A 178 44.95 -31.31 0.53
CA ASP A 178 46.01 -31.86 1.40
C ASP A 178 45.48 -33.03 2.27
N SER A 179 44.21 -33.41 2.07
CA SER A 179 43.55 -34.58 2.67
C SER A 179 43.59 -35.82 1.78
N VAL A 180 44.72 -36.09 1.12
CA VAL A 180 45.07 -37.48 0.85
C VAL A 180 45.37 -38.13 2.21
N PRO A 181 44.61 -39.15 2.65
CA PRO A 181 44.86 -39.77 3.95
C PRO A 181 46.30 -40.27 4.00
N THR A 182 47.13 -39.67 4.84
CA THR A 182 48.50 -40.15 5.02
C THR A 182 48.44 -41.54 5.66
N LEU A 183 49.40 -42.41 5.36
CA LEU A 183 49.44 -43.77 5.92
C LEU A 183 49.40 -43.77 7.47
N ASP A 184 49.83 -42.67 8.10
CA ASP A 184 49.75 -42.49 9.55
C ASP A 184 48.31 -42.30 10.05
N SER A 185 47.43 -41.61 9.30
CA SER A 185 46.01 -41.48 9.65
C SER A 185 45.27 -42.83 9.58
N VAL A 186 45.67 -43.70 8.64
CA VAL A 186 45.15 -45.07 8.52
C VAL A 186 45.69 -45.93 9.67
N ARG A 187 46.98 -45.80 10.03
CA ARG A 187 47.59 -46.49 11.18
C ARG A 187 46.88 -46.14 12.50
N ALA A 188 46.64 -44.85 12.75
CA ALA A 188 45.92 -44.40 13.95
C ALA A 188 44.50 -44.97 14.05
N LYS A 189 43.80 -45.13 12.92
CA LYS A 189 42.43 -45.69 12.88
C LYS A 189 42.41 -47.20 13.12
N ILE A 190 43.46 -47.92 12.68
CA ILE A 190 43.65 -49.34 12.97
C ILE A 190 43.97 -49.52 14.46
N GLU A 191 44.88 -48.72 15.03
CA GLU A 191 45.20 -48.75 16.45
C GLU A 191 43.99 -48.42 17.33
N GLN A 192 43.18 -47.43 16.96
CA GLN A 192 41.95 -47.10 17.67
C GLN A 192 40.93 -48.24 17.64
N ARG A 193 40.78 -48.95 16.50
CA ARG A 193 39.92 -50.14 16.44
C ARG A 193 40.47 -51.30 17.27
N TYR A 194 41.79 -51.47 17.30
CA TYR A 194 42.45 -52.51 18.08
C TYR A 194 42.27 -52.28 19.60
N THR A 195 42.45 -51.04 20.07
CA THR A 195 42.26 -50.67 21.49
C THR A 195 40.79 -50.70 21.90
N THR A 196 39.85 -50.32 21.03
CA THR A 196 38.41 -50.44 21.29
C THR A 196 37.99 -51.90 21.46
N SER A 197 38.56 -52.82 20.67
CA SER A 197 38.28 -54.26 20.78
C SER A 197 38.86 -54.89 22.05
N LEU A 198 40.07 -54.45 22.47
CA LEU A 198 40.68 -54.88 23.74
C LEU A 198 39.95 -54.31 24.97
N GLY A 199 39.52 -53.05 24.93
CA GLY A 199 38.74 -52.43 26.00
C GLY A 199 37.35 -53.06 26.19
N GLN A 200 36.73 -53.55 25.11
CA GLN A 200 35.47 -54.29 25.21
C GLN A 200 35.64 -55.69 25.85
N GLN A 201 36.83 -56.29 25.83
CA GLN A 201 37.09 -57.56 26.52
C GLN A 201 37.38 -57.38 28.02
N GLU A 202 37.87 -56.21 28.46
CA GLU A 202 38.02 -55.90 29.89
C GLU A 202 36.69 -55.53 30.58
N ILE A 203 35.73 -54.95 29.84
CA ILE A 203 34.43 -54.54 30.40
C ILE A 203 33.51 -55.73 30.74
N HIS A 204 33.76 -56.93 30.19
CA HIS A 204 32.97 -58.12 30.53
C HIS A 204 33.44 -58.89 31.78
N GLN A 205 34.58 -58.52 32.41
CA GLN A 205 35.03 -59.14 33.68
C GLN A 205 34.99 -58.19 34.89
N ALA A 206 34.75 -56.88 34.71
CA ALA A 206 34.86 -55.90 35.80
C ALA A 206 33.53 -55.24 36.25
N SER A 207 32.39 -55.52 35.61
CA SER A 207 31.08 -54.96 36.01
C SER A 207 30.19 -56.00 36.68
N GLY A 208 30.64 -56.50 37.84
CA GLY A 208 29.79 -57.10 38.86
C GLY A 208 29.80 -56.19 40.09
N GLY A 209 28.64 -55.64 40.46
CA GLY A 209 28.42 -55.00 41.76
C GLY A 209 28.26 -53.47 41.75
N ASP A 210 27.01 -53.02 41.82
CA ASP A 210 26.51 -51.85 42.54
C ASP A 210 27.37 -50.57 42.61
N ARG A 211 26.96 -49.57 41.81
CA ARG A 211 26.94 -48.10 42.11
C ARG A 211 27.25 -47.25 40.87
N ILE A 212 26.30 -47.08 39.94
CA ILE A 212 26.06 -45.79 39.27
C ILE A 212 24.60 -45.80 38.79
N GLN A 213 23.66 -45.65 39.72
CA GLN A 213 22.24 -45.44 39.39
C GLN A 213 21.66 -44.19 40.07
N GLU A 214 22.50 -43.22 40.44
CA GLU A 214 22.05 -42.06 41.22
C GLU A 214 22.52 -40.68 40.69
N ILE A 215 23.20 -40.60 39.55
CA ILE A 215 23.60 -39.30 38.98
C ILE A 215 23.22 -39.24 37.50
N SER A 216 21.91 -39.15 37.21
CA SER A 216 21.44 -38.63 35.92
C SER A 216 19.99 -38.10 35.90
N ALA A 217 19.27 -38.09 37.03
CA ALA A 217 17.83 -37.77 37.04
C ALA A 217 17.45 -36.32 37.40
N ALA A 218 18.37 -35.44 37.79
CA ALA A 218 18.01 -34.12 38.37
C ALA A 218 18.15 -32.90 37.43
N GLY A 219 18.42 -33.09 36.13
CA GLY A 219 18.74 -31.97 35.22
C GLY A 219 17.66 -31.58 34.20
N ASN A 220 16.67 -32.44 33.93
CA ASN A 220 15.78 -32.28 32.77
C ASN A 220 14.33 -31.87 33.11
N ASP A 221 13.90 -31.99 34.36
CA ASP A 221 12.49 -31.76 34.72
C ASP A 221 12.11 -30.27 34.80
N MET A 222 13.01 -29.38 35.24
CA MET A 222 12.66 -27.95 35.35
C MET A 222 12.41 -27.26 33.99
N LYS A 223 13.12 -27.68 32.93
CA LYS A 223 12.93 -27.12 31.59
C LYS A 223 11.64 -27.62 30.93
N ALA A 224 11.18 -28.82 31.29
CA ALA A 224 9.93 -29.38 30.80
C ALA A 224 8.71 -28.68 31.44
N THR A 225 8.75 -28.42 32.76
CA THR A 225 7.67 -27.70 33.45
C THR A 225 7.53 -26.26 32.94
N ALA A 226 8.64 -25.53 32.76
CA ALA A 226 8.61 -24.17 32.22
C ALA A 226 8.05 -24.10 30.78
N ARG A 227 8.30 -25.12 29.96
CA ARG A 227 7.75 -25.21 28.60
C ARG A 227 6.26 -25.54 28.60
N LEU A 228 5.81 -26.39 29.53
CA LEU A 228 4.40 -26.77 29.67
C LEU A 228 3.53 -25.62 30.19
N ASP A 229 4.05 -24.79 31.09
CA ASP A 229 3.31 -23.62 31.59
C ASP A 229 3.15 -22.54 30.51
N ALA A 230 4.19 -22.30 29.70
CA ALA A 230 4.09 -21.38 28.55
C ALA A 230 3.02 -21.81 27.53
N ILE A 231 2.97 -23.10 27.20
CA ILE A 231 1.97 -23.66 26.27
C ILE A 231 0.54 -23.56 26.84
N ARG A 232 0.37 -23.71 28.16
CA ARG A 232 -0.95 -23.53 28.80
C ARG A 232 -1.42 -22.08 28.79
N SER A 233 -0.52 -21.12 29.00
CA SER A 233 -0.86 -19.70 28.91
C SER A 233 -1.27 -19.30 27.48
N GLU A 234 -0.56 -19.79 26.46
CA GLU A 234 -0.94 -19.56 25.05
C GLU A 234 -2.30 -20.17 24.71
N MET A 235 -2.61 -21.38 25.22
CA MET A 235 -3.91 -22.01 25.00
C MET A 235 -5.07 -21.33 25.73
N GLN A 236 -4.85 -20.70 26.89
CA GLN A 236 -5.91 -19.93 27.56
C GLN A 236 -6.19 -18.62 26.81
N GLN A 237 -5.14 -17.96 26.32
CA GLN A 237 -5.27 -16.71 25.58
C GLN A 237 -5.98 -16.91 24.23
N SER A 238 -5.70 -18.02 23.52
CA SER A 238 -6.43 -18.37 22.30
C SER A 238 -7.91 -18.71 22.58
N LYS A 239 -8.21 -19.39 23.68
CA LYS A 239 -9.58 -19.75 24.07
C LYS A 239 -10.41 -18.55 24.52
N GLN A 240 -9.79 -17.51 25.11
CA GLN A 240 -10.45 -16.24 25.43
C GLN A 240 -10.84 -15.46 24.17
N LEU A 241 -9.98 -15.49 23.14
CA LEU A 241 -10.22 -14.82 21.86
C LEU A 241 -11.31 -15.52 21.02
N GLU A 242 -11.45 -16.84 21.16
CA GLU A 242 -12.51 -17.62 20.51
C GLU A 242 -13.86 -17.47 21.23
N SER A 243 -13.88 -17.35 22.57
CA SER A 243 -15.10 -17.07 23.34
C SER A 243 -15.65 -15.64 23.20
N GLY A 244 -14.82 -14.70 22.75
CA GLY A 244 -15.25 -13.32 22.47
C GLY A 244 -15.86 -13.14 21.07
N ALA A 245 -15.61 -14.07 20.14
CA ALA A 245 -16.17 -14.03 18.80
C ALA A 245 -17.62 -14.58 18.75
N ASP A 246 -17.94 -15.60 19.54
CA ASP A 246 -19.30 -16.16 19.63
C ASP A 246 -20.29 -15.30 20.44
N SER A 247 -19.80 -14.36 21.26
CA SER A 247 -20.66 -13.41 22.00
C SER A 247 -21.07 -12.17 21.18
N ILE A 248 -20.29 -11.77 20.17
CA ILE A 248 -20.59 -10.56 19.38
C ILE A 248 -21.64 -10.83 18.29
N GLU A 249 -21.77 -12.07 17.81
CA GLU A 249 -22.78 -12.42 16.78
C GLU A 249 -24.19 -12.65 17.37
N ASN A 250 -24.32 -12.89 18.68
CA ASN A 250 -25.63 -13.02 19.35
C ASN A 250 -26.18 -11.72 19.96
N ASP A 251 -25.32 -10.75 20.35
CA ASP A 251 -25.79 -9.44 20.87
C ASP A 251 -26.34 -8.53 19.76
N ALA A 252 -25.80 -8.61 18.53
CA ALA A 252 -26.27 -7.79 17.41
C ALA A 252 -27.68 -8.17 16.90
N VAL A 253 -28.14 -9.40 17.15
CA VAL A 253 -29.48 -9.87 16.78
C VAL A 253 -30.53 -9.56 17.86
N GLN A 254 -30.10 -9.38 19.12
CA GLN A 254 -31.00 -9.07 20.24
C GLN A 254 -31.27 -7.56 20.41
N ASP A 255 -30.34 -6.68 20.04
CA ASP A 255 -30.59 -5.23 20.02
C ASP A 255 -31.56 -4.80 18.90
N ALA A 256 -31.50 -5.44 17.73
CA ALA A 256 -32.42 -5.18 16.62
C ALA A 256 -33.88 -5.61 16.89
N LEU A 257 -34.12 -6.48 17.88
CA LEU A 257 -35.46 -6.95 18.27
C LEU A 257 -36.08 -6.18 19.45
N ASN A 258 -35.29 -5.34 20.14
CA ASN A 258 -35.77 -4.53 21.28
C ASN A 258 -36.06 -3.07 20.90
N GLU A 259 -35.46 -2.52 19.84
CA GLU A 259 -35.82 -1.18 19.33
C GLU A 259 -37.20 -1.15 18.63
N VAL A 260 -37.70 -2.26 18.09
CA VAL A 260 -39.04 -2.32 17.47
C VAL A 260 -40.18 -2.40 18.50
N LYS A 261 -39.89 -2.67 19.79
CA LYS A 261 -40.91 -2.83 20.84
C LYS A 261 -41.12 -1.62 21.75
N ASN A 262 -40.28 -0.58 21.66
CA ASN A 262 -40.41 0.62 22.49
C ASN A 262 -41.17 1.79 21.83
N ASP A 263 -41.48 1.72 20.54
CA ASP A 263 -42.25 2.77 19.83
C ASP A 263 -43.77 2.52 19.81
N THR A 264 -44.32 1.59 20.61
CA THR A 264 -45.77 1.28 20.60
C THR A 264 -46.49 1.49 21.94
N ASN A 265 -45.87 2.12 22.94
CA ASN A 265 -46.47 2.29 24.28
C ASN A 265 -46.37 3.71 24.85
N ASP A 266 -46.51 4.74 24.01
CA ASP A 266 -46.77 6.11 24.46
C ASP A 266 -47.95 6.74 23.69
N GLU A 267 -49.11 6.09 23.78
CA GLU A 267 -50.41 6.74 23.50
C GLU A 267 -51.51 6.05 24.34
N LYS A 268 -51.73 6.54 25.56
CA LYS A 268 -53.05 6.76 26.21
C LYS A 268 -52.96 7.18 27.67
#